data_AF-A0A066UCA3-F1
#
_entry.id   AF-A0A066UCA3-F1
#
_cell.length_a   1.000
_cell.length_b   1.000
_cell.length_c   1.000
_cell.angle_alpha   90.00
_cell.angle_beta   90.00
_cell.angle_gamma   90.00
#
_symmetry.space_group_name_H-M   'P 1'
#
loop_
_entity.id
_entity.type
_entity.pdbx_description
1 polymer ?
#
loop_
_entity_poly.entity_id
_entity_poly.type
_entity_poly.pdbx_seq_one_letter_code
_entity_poly.pdbx_strand_id
1 'polypeptide(L)'
;MTVDVEVVLDVRDLRAAPSTPTGFAELWASVEPELVGRDISRKAVHELDGAAGRLRLEIVRLPPGAGLVGPDTRFSIVAVRETARLRYRCTHCRGRGTYGPFLCKTCPSDGENRVCDRHVVILDGSLTATCPDHRPACRCDAPATFRCAGKACRTVTAWCDAHRKRHPRDHDLNYCPSCYDVTFPRCDERPCPDLGSVRCEHVTSGFRRCGRRMCTRHASRWQVFGGERVGLGRCAGHREVRNLGPEDVLFQIVAGAALRKRKDRLPSLQGFAHNLRGVGMNELALDFAWIHRTLAAVVRRTQPDAAVSAEAMKAKSEWDEQFEKIKVTSQTGRHLVEQLRGLVPTALAGTIEYADYRPATRRGGVDRPALLFVKVPEHQRGHFIGPKGAAIKSYRSRLGVDVQIEGDRRR
;
A
#
# COMPACT_ATOMS: atom_id res chain seq x y z
N MET A 1 -62.26 -18.74 37.04
CA MET A 1 -61.65 -18.64 35.69
C MET A 1 -61.85 -19.99 35.03
N THR A 2 -62.66 -20.07 33.99
CA THR A 2 -62.74 -21.27 33.14
C THR A 2 -61.41 -21.40 32.41
N VAL A 3 -60.72 -22.51 32.61
CA VAL A 3 -59.44 -22.80 31.95
C VAL A 3 -59.75 -23.65 30.73
N ASP A 4 -59.27 -23.24 29.57
CA ASP A 4 -59.51 -23.96 28.31
C ASP A 4 -58.61 -25.20 28.21
N VAL A 5 -59.03 -26.19 27.42
CA VAL A 5 -58.19 -27.32 27.01
C VAL A 5 -57.19 -26.82 25.96
N GLU A 6 -55.90 -26.85 26.25
CA GLU A 6 -54.88 -26.38 25.31
C GLU A 6 -54.47 -27.53 24.38
N VAL A 7 -54.50 -27.29 23.07
CA VAL A 7 -54.25 -28.33 22.05
C VAL A 7 -53.27 -27.87 20.98
N VAL A 8 -52.54 -28.83 20.42
CA VAL A 8 -51.71 -28.66 19.22
C VAL A 8 -52.32 -29.45 18.09
N LEU A 9 -52.56 -28.78 16.96
CA LEU A 9 -53.05 -29.41 15.75
C LEU A 9 -51.87 -29.81 14.85
N ASP A 10 -51.74 -31.08 14.53
CA ASP A 10 -50.76 -31.58 13.57
C ASP A 10 -51.45 -31.93 12.26
N VAL A 11 -51.23 -31.07 11.27
CA VAL A 11 -51.87 -31.08 9.95
C VAL A 11 -50.97 -31.65 8.87
N ARG A 12 -49.81 -32.22 9.24
CA ARG A 12 -48.81 -32.74 8.27
C ARG A 12 -49.36 -33.86 7.38
N ASP A 13 -50.31 -34.63 7.89
CA ASP A 13 -50.93 -35.77 7.20
C ASP A 13 -52.26 -35.41 6.48
N LEU A 14 -52.63 -34.12 6.44
CA LEU A 14 -53.73 -33.62 5.62
C LEU A 14 -53.28 -33.42 4.16
N ARG A 15 -54.11 -33.86 3.21
CA ARG A 15 -53.88 -33.69 1.76
C ARG A 15 -53.92 -32.21 1.34
N ALA A 16 -54.74 -31.41 2.02
CA ALA A 16 -54.91 -29.97 1.77
C ALA A 16 -54.97 -29.21 3.10
N ALA A 17 -53.82 -29.11 3.79
CA ALA A 17 -53.74 -28.36 5.03
C ALA A 17 -54.01 -26.85 4.79
N PRO A 18 -54.81 -26.18 5.64
CA PRO A 18 -55.02 -24.75 5.56
C PRO A 18 -53.71 -23.95 5.62
N SER A 19 -53.70 -22.76 5.02
CA SER A 19 -52.56 -21.84 5.09
C SER A 19 -52.95 -20.41 5.50
N THR A 20 -54.20 -20.22 5.93
CA THR A 20 -54.75 -18.93 6.33
C THR A 20 -55.49 -19.08 7.66
N PRO A 21 -55.58 -18.00 8.48
CA PRO A 21 -56.32 -18.05 9.74
C PRO A 21 -57.77 -18.53 9.58
N THR A 22 -58.47 -18.04 8.55
CA THR A 22 -59.85 -18.46 8.24
C THR A 22 -59.94 -19.96 7.93
N GLY A 23 -59.02 -20.49 7.13
CA GLY A 23 -59.01 -21.91 6.81
C GLY A 23 -58.72 -22.80 8.03
N PHE A 24 -57.92 -22.34 8.99
CA PHE A 24 -57.73 -23.04 10.25
C PHE A 24 -58.97 -22.98 11.15
N ALA A 25 -59.70 -21.86 11.15
CA ALA A 25 -60.96 -21.75 11.88
C ALA A 25 -62.04 -22.67 11.28
N GLU A 26 -62.14 -22.77 9.96
CA GLU A 26 -63.03 -23.71 9.27
C GLU A 26 -62.67 -25.17 9.55
N LEU A 27 -61.36 -25.50 9.53
CA LEU A 27 -60.89 -26.83 9.91
C LEU A 27 -61.29 -27.15 11.35
N TRP A 28 -61.08 -26.21 12.29
CA TRP A 28 -61.47 -26.41 13.69
C TRP A 28 -62.99 -26.59 13.86
N ALA A 29 -63.80 -25.77 13.19
CA ALA A 29 -65.26 -25.86 13.23
C ALA A 29 -65.80 -27.22 12.72
N SER A 30 -65.05 -27.89 11.83
CA SER A 30 -65.38 -29.24 11.37
C SER A 30 -64.97 -30.34 12.36
N VAL A 31 -63.93 -30.09 13.15
CA VAL A 31 -63.27 -31.06 14.04
C VAL A 31 -63.87 -31.05 15.45
N GLU A 32 -64.15 -29.87 15.98
CA GLU A 32 -64.67 -29.68 17.34
C GLU A 32 -65.93 -30.51 17.64
N PRO A 33 -66.93 -30.61 16.73
CA PRO A 33 -68.10 -31.46 16.95
C PRO A 33 -67.77 -32.95 17.08
N GLU A 34 -66.72 -33.44 16.42
CA GLU A 34 -66.31 -34.86 16.50
C GLU A 34 -65.70 -35.22 17.86
N LEU A 35 -65.26 -34.22 18.63
CA LEU A 35 -64.67 -34.42 19.95
C LEU A 35 -65.74 -34.57 21.04
N VAL A 36 -66.95 -34.09 20.82
CA VAL A 36 -68.05 -34.14 21.80
C VAL A 36 -68.34 -35.60 22.19
N GLY A 37 -68.39 -35.86 23.49
CA GLY A 37 -68.59 -37.19 24.06
C GLY A 37 -67.33 -38.06 24.12
N ARG A 38 -66.17 -37.60 23.61
CA ARG A 38 -64.89 -38.31 23.76
C ARG A 38 -64.24 -38.01 25.10
N ASP A 39 -63.64 -39.04 25.69
CA ASP A 39 -62.80 -38.90 26.89
C ASP A 39 -61.35 -38.63 26.48
N ILE A 40 -60.98 -37.34 26.46
CA ILE A 40 -59.65 -36.86 26.07
C ILE A 40 -58.59 -37.06 27.16
N SER A 41 -58.97 -37.49 28.37
CA SER A 41 -58.01 -37.78 29.46
C SER A 41 -57.23 -39.08 29.26
N ARG A 42 -57.76 -40.00 28.44
CA ARG A 42 -57.20 -41.35 28.27
C ARG A 42 -55.90 -41.38 27.46
N LYS A 43 -55.71 -40.41 26.58
CA LYS A 43 -54.54 -40.31 25.68
C LYS A 43 -54.21 -38.85 25.43
N ALA A 44 -52.92 -38.53 25.38
CA ALA A 44 -52.47 -37.18 25.03
C ALA A 44 -52.63 -36.86 23.54
N VAL A 45 -52.69 -37.88 22.66
CA VAL A 45 -52.82 -37.69 21.21
C VAL A 45 -54.06 -38.43 20.71
N HIS A 46 -54.88 -37.71 19.95
CA HIS A 46 -56.11 -38.20 19.32
C HIS A 46 -55.96 -38.09 17.81
N GLU A 47 -56.15 -39.21 17.11
CA GLU A 47 -56.17 -39.22 15.65
C GLU A 47 -57.61 -39.07 15.17
N LEU A 48 -57.82 -38.15 14.23
CA LEU A 48 -59.09 -37.86 13.60
C LEU A 48 -58.93 -38.07 12.09
N ASP A 49 -59.58 -39.10 11.57
CA ASP A 49 -59.57 -39.40 10.14
C ASP A 49 -60.75 -38.69 9.48
N GLY A 50 -60.46 -37.77 8.54
CA GLY A 50 -61.46 -37.06 7.75
C GLY A 50 -61.26 -37.25 6.25
N ALA A 51 -62.20 -36.74 5.45
CA ALA A 51 -62.12 -36.80 3.99
C ALA A 51 -60.83 -36.16 3.41
N ALA A 52 -60.28 -35.17 4.11
CA ALA A 52 -59.06 -34.45 3.74
C ALA A 52 -57.76 -35.15 4.17
N GLY A 53 -57.82 -36.27 4.89
CA GLY A 53 -56.66 -36.96 5.47
C GLY A 53 -56.74 -37.07 6.98
N ARG A 54 -55.61 -37.37 7.62
CA ARG A 54 -55.54 -37.55 9.08
C ARG A 54 -55.11 -36.26 9.76
N LEU A 55 -55.90 -35.82 10.73
CA LEU A 55 -55.55 -34.77 11.67
C LEU A 55 -55.13 -35.41 12.99
N ARG A 56 -54.04 -34.94 13.57
CA ARG A 56 -53.62 -35.33 14.93
C ARG A 56 -53.84 -34.16 15.88
N LEU A 57 -54.54 -34.41 16.97
CA LEU A 57 -54.80 -33.45 18.03
C LEU A 57 -54.05 -33.89 19.29
N GLU A 58 -53.10 -33.08 19.73
CA GLU A 58 -52.31 -33.34 20.93
C GLU A 58 -52.77 -32.42 22.07
N ILE A 59 -53.23 -32.99 23.18
CA ILE A 59 -53.61 -32.29 24.40
C ILE A 59 -52.33 -31.87 25.12
N VAL A 60 -52.05 -30.56 25.14
CA VAL A 60 -50.91 -29.98 25.86
C VAL A 60 -51.26 -29.74 27.31
N ARG A 61 -52.49 -29.31 27.58
CA ARG A 61 -52.98 -29.05 28.92
C ARG A 61 -54.44 -29.42 29.06
N LEU A 62 -54.73 -30.23 30.07
CA LEU A 62 -56.09 -30.62 30.44
C LEU A 62 -56.44 -30.04 31.81
N PRO A 63 -57.46 -29.17 31.91
CA PRO A 63 -57.99 -28.72 33.19
C PRO A 63 -58.54 -29.88 34.05
N PRO A 64 -58.42 -29.83 35.38
CA PRO A 64 -59.03 -30.84 36.25
C PRO A 64 -60.55 -30.96 35.99
N GLY A 65 -61.03 -32.19 35.78
CA GLY A 65 -62.44 -32.47 35.50
C GLY A 65 -62.88 -32.29 34.04
N ALA A 66 -62.01 -31.81 33.14
CA ALA A 66 -62.33 -31.62 31.71
C ALA A 66 -62.06 -32.86 30.84
N GLY A 67 -62.03 -34.06 31.43
CA GLY A 67 -61.67 -35.30 30.73
C GLY A 67 -62.68 -35.74 29.67
N LEU A 68 -63.97 -35.63 29.96
CA LEU A 68 -65.04 -35.89 28.99
C LEU A 68 -65.42 -34.58 28.30
N VAL A 69 -65.31 -34.52 26.97
CA VAL A 69 -65.64 -33.33 26.18
C VAL A 69 -67.17 -33.17 26.12
N GLY A 70 -67.67 -32.05 26.63
CA GLY A 70 -69.08 -31.66 26.57
C GLY A 70 -69.30 -30.43 25.69
N PRO A 71 -70.56 -30.00 25.52
CA PRO A 71 -70.91 -28.82 24.72
C PRO A 71 -70.26 -27.51 25.21
N ASP A 72 -69.96 -27.42 26.51
CA ASP A 72 -69.36 -26.25 27.14
C ASP A 72 -67.82 -26.34 27.24
N THR A 73 -67.21 -27.43 26.76
CA THR A 73 -65.75 -27.57 26.77
C THR A 73 -65.13 -26.58 25.80
N ARG A 74 -64.31 -25.67 26.32
CA ARG A 74 -63.58 -24.70 25.50
C ARG A 74 -62.19 -25.21 25.18
N PHE A 75 -61.79 -25.04 23.93
CA PHE A 75 -60.47 -25.40 23.44
C PHE A 75 -59.67 -24.16 23.04
N SER A 76 -58.37 -24.22 23.27
CA SER A 76 -57.40 -23.21 22.83
C SER A 76 -56.32 -23.89 21.98
N ILE A 77 -56.27 -23.56 20.69
CA ILE A 77 -55.23 -24.06 19.79
C ILE A 77 -53.96 -23.24 20.03
N VAL A 78 -52.99 -23.82 20.73
CA VAL A 78 -51.76 -23.11 21.12
C VAL A 78 -50.64 -23.22 20.10
N ALA A 79 -50.67 -24.25 19.25
CA ALA A 79 -49.77 -24.34 18.10
C ALA A 79 -50.33 -25.23 16.97
N VAL A 80 -49.78 -25.07 15.77
CA VAL A 80 -50.05 -25.92 14.61
C VAL A 80 -48.72 -26.48 14.08
N ARG A 81 -48.65 -27.81 13.89
CA ARG A 81 -47.52 -28.47 13.23
C ARG A 81 -47.85 -28.67 11.75
N GLU A 82 -47.11 -27.97 10.89
CA GLU A 82 -47.24 -28.04 9.43
C GLU A 82 -46.08 -28.80 8.78
N THR A 83 -46.28 -29.23 7.54
CA THR A 83 -45.20 -29.80 6.73
C THR A 83 -44.19 -28.70 6.42
N ALA A 84 -42.91 -28.97 6.64
CA ALA A 84 -41.84 -27.99 6.39
C ALA A 84 -41.91 -27.49 4.94
N ARG A 85 -42.21 -26.20 4.76
CA ARG A 85 -42.27 -25.58 3.43
C ARG A 85 -40.92 -24.96 3.09
N LEU A 86 -40.37 -25.33 1.94
CA LEU A 86 -39.20 -24.68 1.37
C LEU A 86 -39.59 -23.27 0.91
N ARG A 87 -39.37 -22.27 1.77
CA ARG A 87 -39.63 -20.86 1.47
C ARG A 87 -38.80 -20.32 0.31
N TYR A 88 -37.58 -20.83 0.17
CA TYR A 88 -36.60 -20.36 -0.80
C TYR A 88 -36.10 -21.53 -1.63
N ARG A 89 -36.66 -21.70 -2.83
CA ARG A 89 -36.28 -22.78 -3.74
C ARG A 89 -35.17 -22.31 -4.68
N CYS A 90 -34.21 -23.18 -4.95
CA CYS A 90 -33.23 -22.94 -5.99
C CYS A 90 -33.86 -23.08 -7.39
N THR A 91 -33.65 -22.09 -8.27
CA THR A 91 -34.17 -22.08 -9.65
C THR A 91 -33.50 -23.09 -10.58
N HIS A 92 -32.26 -23.49 -10.29
CA HIS A 92 -31.49 -24.41 -11.13
C HIS A 92 -31.66 -25.88 -10.75
N CYS A 93 -32.30 -26.18 -9.61
CA CYS A 93 -32.58 -27.56 -9.22
C CYS A 93 -33.77 -28.12 -10.01
N ARG A 94 -33.52 -29.04 -10.94
CA ARG A 94 -34.58 -29.82 -11.62
C ARG A 94 -35.09 -30.92 -10.67
N GLY A 95 -36.37 -30.90 -10.32
CA GLY A 95 -37.01 -31.94 -9.48
C GLY A 95 -37.36 -31.48 -8.06
N ARG A 96 -36.97 -32.25 -7.03
CA ARG A 96 -37.17 -31.85 -5.62
C ARG A 96 -36.34 -30.59 -5.35
N GLY A 97 -37.00 -29.44 -5.31
CA GLY A 97 -36.35 -28.16 -5.03
C GLY A 97 -35.55 -28.23 -3.74
N THR A 98 -34.32 -27.72 -3.76
CA THR A 98 -33.48 -27.58 -2.56
C THR A 98 -33.55 -26.15 -2.04
N TYR A 99 -33.17 -25.96 -0.77
CA TYR A 99 -33.09 -24.62 -0.18
C TYR A 99 -32.02 -23.78 -0.89
N GLY A 100 -32.42 -22.59 -1.35
CA GLY A 100 -31.56 -21.62 -2.02
C GLY A 100 -31.29 -20.39 -1.15
N PRO A 101 -30.24 -20.38 -0.32
CA PRO A 101 -29.98 -19.24 0.57
C PRO A 101 -29.42 -18.02 -0.17
N PHE A 102 -28.75 -18.23 -1.30
CA PHE A 102 -28.06 -17.16 -2.03
C PHE A 102 -28.97 -16.50 -3.06
N LEU A 103 -28.82 -15.19 -3.24
CA LEU A 103 -29.47 -14.41 -4.31
C LEU A 103 -28.45 -14.11 -5.39
N CYS A 104 -28.78 -14.44 -6.64
CA CYS A 104 -27.96 -14.02 -7.78
C CYS A 104 -28.08 -12.51 -7.96
N LYS A 105 -26.96 -11.77 -7.85
CA LYS A 105 -26.95 -10.31 -7.98
C LYS A 105 -27.33 -9.79 -9.38
N THR A 106 -27.18 -10.63 -10.41
CA THR A 106 -27.37 -10.23 -11.81
C THR A 106 -28.78 -10.49 -12.32
N CYS A 107 -29.49 -11.46 -11.73
CA CYS A 107 -30.86 -11.72 -12.16
C CYS A 107 -31.80 -10.57 -11.75
N PRO A 108 -32.94 -10.39 -12.45
CA PRO A 108 -33.99 -9.44 -12.06
C PRO A 108 -34.46 -9.67 -10.61
N SER A 109 -34.80 -8.60 -9.89
CA SER A 109 -34.97 -8.63 -8.42
C SER A 109 -36.29 -9.24 -7.90
N ASP A 110 -37.02 -10.02 -8.69
CA ASP A 110 -38.38 -10.49 -8.36
C ASP A 110 -38.43 -11.59 -7.28
N GLY A 111 -37.36 -11.76 -6.49
CA GLY A 111 -37.30 -12.66 -5.34
C GLY A 111 -37.12 -14.15 -5.67
N GLU A 112 -37.34 -14.53 -6.92
CA GLU A 112 -37.24 -15.92 -7.38
C GLU A 112 -35.82 -16.37 -7.74
N ASN A 113 -34.84 -15.46 -7.83
CA ASN A 113 -33.50 -15.76 -8.34
C ASN A 113 -32.54 -16.31 -7.29
N ARG A 114 -33.01 -17.35 -6.60
CA ARG A 114 -32.29 -18.01 -5.53
C ARG A 114 -31.52 -19.22 -6.02
N VAL A 115 -30.33 -19.39 -5.47
CA VAL A 115 -29.45 -20.50 -5.81
C VAL A 115 -29.00 -21.24 -4.55
N CYS A 116 -28.94 -22.56 -4.63
CA CYS A 116 -28.40 -23.41 -3.57
C CYS A 116 -26.87 -23.40 -3.58
N ASP A 117 -26.27 -23.94 -2.54
CA ASP A 117 -24.83 -24.18 -2.40
C ASP A 117 -24.19 -24.93 -3.58
N ARG A 118 -24.93 -25.83 -4.25
CA ARG A 118 -24.46 -26.56 -5.43
C ARG A 118 -24.44 -25.74 -6.71
N HIS A 119 -25.33 -24.75 -6.84
CA HIS A 119 -25.50 -23.95 -8.05
C HIS A 119 -24.97 -22.53 -7.90
N VAL A 120 -24.64 -22.09 -6.68
CA VAL A 120 -24.05 -20.78 -6.47
C VAL A 120 -22.64 -20.74 -7.05
N VAL A 121 -22.36 -19.66 -7.76
CA VAL A 121 -21.02 -19.31 -8.22
C VAL A 121 -20.56 -18.11 -7.41
N ILE A 122 -19.54 -18.32 -6.58
CA ILE A 122 -18.83 -17.28 -5.85
C ILE A 122 -17.39 -17.31 -6.35
N LEU A 123 -16.93 -16.19 -6.90
CA LEU A 123 -15.58 -16.08 -7.45
C LEU A 123 -14.59 -15.72 -6.33
N ASP A 124 -13.37 -16.27 -6.38
CA ASP A 124 -12.31 -15.90 -5.43
C ASP A 124 -12.08 -14.38 -5.44
N GLY A 125 -11.91 -13.79 -4.24
CA GLY A 125 -11.75 -12.34 -4.07
C GLY A 125 -13.07 -11.56 -4.14
N SER A 126 -14.23 -12.23 -4.11
CA SER A 126 -15.55 -11.60 -4.05
C SER A 126 -16.53 -12.40 -3.21
N LEU A 127 -17.33 -11.73 -2.40
CA LEU A 127 -18.48 -12.34 -1.70
C LEU A 127 -19.79 -12.18 -2.50
N THR A 128 -19.71 -11.89 -3.80
CA THR A 128 -20.89 -11.74 -4.65
C THR A 128 -21.32 -13.08 -5.19
N ALA A 129 -22.52 -13.52 -4.80
CA ALA A 129 -23.16 -14.71 -5.34
C ALA A 129 -23.77 -14.44 -6.73
N THR A 130 -23.53 -15.36 -7.65
CA THR A 130 -24.12 -15.41 -8.99
C THR A 130 -24.64 -16.82 -9.28
N CYS A 131 -25.58 -16.97 -10.21
CA CYS A 131 -25.99 -18.29 -10.70
C CYS A 131 -25.10 -18.75 -11.86
N PRO A 132 -25.17 -20.03 -12.28
CA PRO A 132 -24.33 -20.56 -13.36
C PRO A 132 -24.48 -19.79 -14.68
N ASP A 133 -25.70 -19.39 -15.02
CA ASP A 133 -26.03 -18.67 -16.26
C ASP A 133 -25.50 -17.23 -16.27
N HIS A 134 -25.33 -16.64 -15.08
CA HIS A 134 -24.79 -15.28 -14.90
C HIS A 134 -23.35 -15.29 -14.38
N ARG A 135 -22.65 -16.42 -14.49
CA ARG A 135 -21.23 -16.51 -14.17
C ARG A 135 -20.47 -15.58 -15.11
N PRO A 136 -19.72 -14.59 -14.59
CA PRO A 136 -18.93 -13.70 -15.43
C PRO A 136 -17.94 -14.47 -16.30
N ALA A 137 -17.73 -14.01 -17.53
CA ALA A 137 -16.72 -14.56 -18.43
C ALA A 137 -15.38 -13.82 -18.27
N CYS A 138 -14.29 -14.55 -18.51
CA CYS A 138 -12.97 -13.98 -18.73
C CYS A 138 -12.90 -13.31 -20.12
N ARG A 139 -11.86 -12.50 -20.37
CA ARG A 139 -11.60 -11.91 -21.71
C ARG A 139 -11.43 -12.96 -22.83
N CYS A 140 -11.09 -14.20 -22.48
CA CYS A 140 -11.00 -15.32 -23.42
C CYS A 140 -12.28 -16.17 -23.45
N ASP A 141 -13.40 -15.60 -23.00
CA ASP A 141 -14.75 -16.20 -22.90
C ASP A 141 -14.89 -17.42 -21.98
N ALA A 142 -13.78 -17.94 -21.44
CA ALA A 142 -13.80 -18.99 -20.44
C ALA A 142 -14.50 -18.54 -19.14
N PRO A 143 -15.23 -19.45 -18.45
CA PRO A 143 -15.89 -19.12 -17.19
C PRO A 143 -14.89 -18.58 -16.14
N ALA A 144 -15.18 -17.43 -15.56
CA ALA A 144 -14.29 -16.83 -14.58
C ALA A 144 -14.31 -17.61 -13.26
N THR A 145 -13.17 -17.65 -12.56
CA THR A 145 -12.98 -18.32 -11.27
C THR A 145 -12.58 -17.34 -10.17
N PHE A 146 -12.08 -16.16 -10.51
CA PHE A 146 -11.66 -15.14 -9.56
C PHE A 146 -11.93 -13.72 -10.07
N ARG A 147 -11.91 -12.75 -9.15
CA ARG A 147 -11.90 -11.31 -9.46
C ARG A 147 -10.51 -10.72 -9.20
N CYS A 148 -10.03 -9.90 -10.14
CA CYS A 148 -8.69 -9.34 -10.05
C CYS A 148 -8.60 -8.25 -8.95
N ALA A 149 -7.68 -8.43 -8.00
CA ALA A 149 -7.38 -7.49 -6.93
C ALA A 149 -6.57 -6.24 -7.36
N GLY A 150 -6.18 -6.15 -8.63
CA GLY A 150 -5.37 -5.07 -9.16
C GLY A 150 -6.11 -3.73 -9.25
N LYS A 151 -5.38 -2.63 -9.06
CA LYS A 151 -5.95 -1.26 -9.07
C LYS A 151 -6.65 -0.88 -10.37
N ALA A 152 -6.21 -1.42 -11.51
CA ALA A 152 -6.86 -1.15 -12.79
C ALA A 152 -8.21 -1.87 -12.90
N CYS A 153 -8.31 -3.09 -12.37
CA CYS A 153 -9.55 -3.88 -12.40
C CYS A 153 -10.50 -3.58 -11.24
N ARG A 154 -10.00 -3.04 -10.11
CA ARG A 154 -10.77 -2.70 -8.90
C ARG A 154 -11.75 -3.78 -8.43
N THR A 155 -11.38 -5.06 -8.56
CA THR A 155 -12.28 -6.21 -8.29
C THR A 155 -13.55 -6.27 -9.14
N VAL A 156 -13.67 -5.47 -10.20
CA VAL A 156 -14.82 -5.49 -11.12
C VAL A 156 -14.61 -6.52 -12.24
N THR A 157 -13.39 -6.68 -12.73
CA THR A 157 -13.08 -7.64 -13.80
C THR A 157 -12.85 -9.04 -13.25
N ALA A 158 -13.56 -10.03 -13.82
CA ALA A 158 -13.43 -11.43 -13.51
C ALA A 158 -12.55 -12.16 -14.54
N TRP A 159 -11.83 -13.19 -14.11
CA TRP A 159 -10.83 -13.89 -14.91
C TRP A 159 -10.87 -15.40 -14.65
N CYS A 160 -10.46 -16.21 -15.64
CA CYS A 160 -10.34 -17.66 -15.52
C CYS A 160 -8.96 -18.07 -14.97
N ASP A 161 -8.83 -19.32 -14.53
CA ASP A 161 -7.60 -19.81 -13.89
C ASP A 161 -6.35 -19.77 -14.78
N ALA A 162 -6.51 -19.90 -16.10
CA ALA A 162 -5.39 -19.77 -17.05
C ALA A 162 -4.71 -18.39 -16.99
N HIS A 163 -5.45 -17.36 -16.59
CA HIS A 163 -4.95 -15.99 -16.44
C HIS A 163 -4.66 -15.61 -14.98
N ARG A 164 -4.73 -16.56 -14.04
CA ARG A 164 -4.52 -16.31 -12.61
C ARG A 164 -3.04 -16.11 -12.30
N LYS A 165 -2.72 -14.99 -11.65
CA LYS A 165 -1.44 -14.76 -10.98
C LYS A 165 -1.69 -14.55 -9.49
N ARG A 166 -1.21 -15.47 -8.66
CA ARG A 166 -1.35 -15.43 -7.20
C ARG A 166 -0.45 -14.36 -6.61
N HIS A 167 -0.90 -13.64 -5.58
CA HIS A 167 -0.03 -12.74 -4.84
C HIS A 167 1.15 -13.51 -4.22
N PRO A 168 2.39 -12.97 -4.20
CA PRO A 168 3.55 -13.69 -3.67
C PRO A 168 3.50 -14.02 -2.18
N ARG A 169 2.65 -13.35 -1.39
CA ARG A 169 2.60 -13.46 0.08
C ARG A 169 1.18 -13.56 0.67
N ASP A 170 0.16 -13.50 -0.16
CA ASP A 170 -1.25 -13.40 0.30
C ASP A 170 -2.10 -14.35 -0.56
N HIS A 171 -2.47 -15.49 -0.01
CA HIS A 171 -3.12 -16.54 -0.80
C HIS A 171 -4.55 -16.17 -1.21
N ASP A 172 -5.16 -15.18 -0.57
CA ASP A 172 -6.52 -14.74 -0.84
C ASP A 172 -6.59 -13.75 -2.02
N LEU A 173 -5.44 -13.18 -2.41
CA LEU A 173 -5.35 -12.19 -3.49
C LEU A 173 -4.86 -12.80 -4.80
N ASN A 174 -5.65 -12.56 -5.85
CA ASN A 174 -5.36 -13.00 -7.21
C ASN A 174 -5.42 -11.81 -8.18
N TYR A 175 -4.54 -11.82 -9.17
CA TYR A 175 -4.39 -10.77 -10.17
C TYR A 175 -4.50 -11.36 -11.58
N CYS A 176 -4.99 -10.56 -12.51
CA CYS A 176 -4.75 -10.80 -13.93
C CYS A 176 -3.30 -10.47 -14.29
N PRO A 177 -2.78 -10.94 -15.44
CA PRO A 177 -1.37 -10.76 -15.80
C PRO A 177 -0.95 -9.29 -15.83
N SER A 178 -1.75 -8.43 -16.46
CA SER A 178 -1.44 -6.99 -16.58
C SER A 178 -1.39 -6.28 -15.21
N CYS A 179 -2.33 -6.58 -14.30
CA CYS A 179 -2.31 -6.01 -12.97
C CYS A 179 -1.17 -6.58 -12.11
N TYR A 180 -0.85 -7.85 -12.30
CA TYR A 180 0.26 -8.49 -11.62
C TYR A 180 1.59 -7.83 -12.01
N ASP A 181 1.86 -7.67 -13.30
CA ASP A 181 3.11 -7.08 -13.79
C ASP A 181 3.29 -5.61 -13.38
N VAL A 182 2.19 -4.86 -13.23
CA VAL A 182 2.23 -3.48 -12.71
C VAL A 182 2.54 -3.46 -11.21
N THR A 183 1.97 -4.40 -10.45
CA THR A 183 2.09 -4.44 -8.98
C THR A 183 3.41 -5.08 -8.54
N PHE A 184 3.83 -6.13 -9.23
CA PHE A 184 5.02 -6.94 -9.00
C PHE A 184 5.89 -6.96 -10.26
N PRO A 185 6.40 -5.79 -10.70
CA PRO A 185 7.23 -5.72 -11.89
C PRO A 185 8.47 -6.59 -11.71
N ARG A 186 8.86 -7.32 -12.74
CA ARG A 186 10.10 -8.10 -12.74
C ARG A 186 11.31 -7.16 -12.67
N CYS A 187 12.42 -7.67 -12.14
CA CYS A 187 13.70 -7.02 -12.27
C CYS A 187 14.08 -6.90 -13.76
N ASP A 188 14.55 -5.72 -14.16
CA ASP A 188 14.95 -5.42 -15.55
C ASP A 188 16.23 -6.14 -15.96
N GLU A 189 17.08 -6.49 -14.99
CA GLU A 189 18.29 -7.29 -15.20
C GLU A 189 17.92 -8.70 -15.69
N ARG A 190 18.41 -9.11 -16.86
CA ARG A 190 18.16 -10.46 -17.40
C ARG A 190 19.33 -11.39 -17.11
N PRO A 191 19.11 -12.66 -16.72
CA PRO A 191 17.82 -13.34 -16.51
C PRO A 191 17.39 -13.38 -15.02
N CYS A 192 17.23 -12.22 -14.36
CA CYS A 192 16.84 -12.19 -12.95
C CYS A 192 15.35 -12.56 -12.75
N PRO A 193 15.02 -13.56 -11.93
CA PRO A 193 13.63 -13.92 -11.63
C PRO A 193 12.99 -13.04 -10.54
N ASP A 194 13.78 -12.22 -9.83
CA ASP A 194 13.31 -11.45 -8.67
C ASP A 194 12.38 -10.28 -9.05
N LEU A 195 11.62 -9.80 -8.06
CA LEU A 195 10.77 -8.62 -8.17
C LEU A 195 11.57 -7.30 -8.08
N GLY A 196 11.24 -6.38 -8.96
CA GLY A 196 11.82 -5.04 -9.08
C GLY A 196 11.24 -4.04 -8.08
N SER A 197 11.69 -4.10 -6.83
CA SER A 197 11.23 -3.19 -5.77
C SER A 197 11.83 -1.78 -5.86
N VAL A 198 13.03 -1.63 -6.44
CA VAL A 198 13.72 -0.34 -6.62
C VAL A 198 13.38 0.24 -7.99
N ARG A 199 13.02 1.53 -8.04
CA ARG A 199 12.78 2.25 -9.30
C ARG A 199 14.07 2.88 -9.79
N CYS A 200 14.29 2.86 -11.11
CA CYS A 200 15.28 3.76 -11.69
C CYS A 200 14.74 5.20 -11.67
N GLU A 201 15.48 6.09 -11.03
CA GLU A 201 15.18 7.51 -10.84
C GLU A 201 15.92 8.39 -11.83
N HIS A 202 16.40 7.80 -12.94
CA HIS A 202 16.91 8.57 -14.07
C HIS A 202 15.78 9.29 -14.80
N VAL A 203 16.04 10.55 -15.11
CA VAL A 203 15.10 11.47 -15.75
C VAL A 203 15.77 12.08 -16.96
N THR A 204 15.17 12.00 -18.15
CA THR A 204 15.74 12.64 -19.33
C THR A 204 15.53 14.17 -19.27
N SER A 205 16.18 14.91 -20.17
CA SER A 205 15.98 16.37 -20.30
C SER A 205 14.50 16.77 -20.51
N GLY A 206 13.75 15.95 -21.24
CA GLY A 206 12.29 16.10 -21.42
C GLY A 206 11.44 15.49 -20.29
N PHE A 207 11.97 15.37 -19.07
CA PHE A 207 11.26 14.87 -17.88
C PHE A 207 10.69 13.45 -17.97
N ARG A 208 11.13 12.64 -18.95
CA ARG A 208 10.71 11.24 -19.06
C ARG A 208 11.50 10.42 -18.05
N ARG A 209 10.78 9.69 -17.20
CA ARG A 209 11.36 8.75 -16.24
C ARG A 209 11.74 7.46 -16.97
N CYS A 210 12.85 6.84 -16.57
CA CYS A 210 13.30 5.57 -17.13
C CYS A 210 12.26 4.43 -16.99
N GLY A 211 11.50 4.39 -15.89
CA GLY A 211 10.43 3.41 -15.68
C GLY A 211 10.88 2.00 -15.28
N ARG A 212 12.13 1.62 -15.59
CA ARG A 212 12.74 0.33 -15.23
C ARG A 212 12.76 0.09 -13.72
N ARG A 213 12.68 -1.20 -13.36
CA ARG A 213 12.59 -1.70 -11.98
C ARG A 213 13.68 -2.72 -11.72
N MET A 214 14.32 -2.67 -10.57
CA MET A 214 15.41 -3.58 -10.21
C MET A 214 15.15 -4.17 -8.84
N CYS A 215 15.53 -5.43 -8.64
CA CYS A 215 15.57 -6.00 -7.30
C CYS A 215 16.67 -5.31 -6.49
N THR A 216 16.67 -5.49 -5.16
CA THR A 216 17.67 -4.87 -4.29
C THR A 216 19.10 -5.32 -4.59
N ARG A 217 19.28 -6.49 -5.21
CA ARG A 217 20.60 -7.03 -5.61
C ARG A 217 21.17 -6.34 -6.86
N HIS A 218 20.32 -6.00 -7.83
CA HIS A 218 20.75 -5.41 -9.11
C HIS A 218 20.58 -3.89 -9.16
N ALA A 219 19.88 -3.30 -8.19
CA ALA A 219 19.77 -1.87 -8.09
C ALA A 219 21.12 -1.24 -7.73
N SER A 220 21.66 -0.40 -8.61
CA SER A 220 22.75 0.50 -8.25
C SER A 220 22.18 1.70 -7.51
N ARG A 221 22.78 2.08 -6.39
CA ARG A 221 22.33 3.25 -5.61
C ARG A 221 23.41 4.30 -5.62
N TRP A 222 23.12 5.41 -6.29
CA TRP A 222 23.98 6.58 -6.21
C TRP A 222 23.65 7.32 -4.92
N GLN A 223 24.52 7.20 -3.93
CA GLN A 223 24.37 7.93 -2.67
C GLN A 223 24.45 9.42 -2.94
N VAL A 224 23.31 10.10 -2.85
CA VAL A 224 23.24 11.56 -2.91
C VAL A 224 23.29 12.08 -1.48
N PHE A 225 24.34 12.82 -1.13
CA PHE A 225 24.43 13.45 0.19
C PHE A 225 23.33 14.52 0.34
N GLY A 226 22.33 14.22 1.17
CA GLY A 226 21.10 14.98 1.37
C GLY A 226 20.25 14.39 2.51
N GLY A 227 18.98 14.80 2.63
CA GLY A 227 18.10 14.37 3.73
C GLY A 227 17.85 12.85 3.82
N GLU A 228 18.04 12.10 2.73
CA GLU A 228 17.81 10.65 2.69
C GLU A 228 19.05 9.78 2.86
N ARG A 229 18.86 8.64 3.53
CA ARG A 229 19.90 7.60 3.70
C ARG A 229 20.04 6.65 2.51
N VAL A 230 19.11 6.66 1.54
CA VAL A 230 18.87 5.54 0.62
C VAL A 230 19.48 5.75 -0.79
N GLY A 231 19.84 6.99 -1.17
CA GLY A 231 20.46 7.30 -2.48
C GLY A 231 19.52 7.12 -3.69
N LEU A 232 19.90 7.65 -4.86
CA LEU A 232 19.12 7.54 -6.11
C LEU A 232 19.23 6.14 -6.72
N GLY A 233 18.10 5.49 -6.99
CA GLY A 233 18.04 4.19 -7.64
C GLY A 233 18.40 4.28 -9.13
N ARG A 234 19.29 3.43 -9.61
CA ARG A 234 19.77 3.37 -11.00
C ARG A 234 19.73 1.95 -11.54
N CYS A 235 19.20 1.78 -12.76
CA CYS A 235 19.29 0.53 -13.50
C CYS A 235 20.69 0.36 -14.11
N ALA A 236 20.99 -0.82 -14.67
CA ALA A 236 22.26 -1.10 -15.33
C ALA A 236 22.63 -0.04 -16.39
N GLY A 237 21.66 0.40 -17.20
CA GLY A 237 21.89 1.41 -18.24
C GLY A 237 22.13 2.83 -17.72
N HIS A 238 21.89 3.11 -16.43
CA HIS A 238 22.03 4.45 -15.83
C HIS A 238 22.91 4.45 -14.58
N ARG A 239 23.67 3.38 -14.33
CA ARG A 239 24.52 3.28 -13.12
C ARG A 239 25.79 4.12 -13.21
N GLU A 240 26.29 4.39 -14.41
CA GLU A 240 27.54 5.11 -14.66
C GLU A 240 27.37 6.63 -14.53
N VAL A 241 27.15 7.11 -13.30
CA VAL A 241 26.94 8.53 -13.00
C VAL A 241 28.18 9.37 -13.28
N ARG A 242 29.39 8.77 -13.20
CA ARG A 242 30.66 9.45 -13.47
C ARG A 242 30.81 9.95 -14.90
N ASN A 243 30.03 9.40 -15.83
CA ASN A 243 30.05 9.80 -17.23
C ASN A 243 29.10 10.97 -17.54
N LEU A 244 28.33 11.44 -16.55
CA LEU A 244 27.45 12.60 -16.72
C LEU A 244 28.26 13.89 -16.71
N GLY A 245 27.84 14.86 -17.54
CA GLY A 245 28.34 16.22 -17.45
C GLY A 245 27.99 16.85 -16.09
N PRO A 246 28.78 17.82 -15.59
CA PRO A 246 28.54 18.41 -14.27
C PRO A 246 27.13 18.99 -14.07
N GLU A 247 26.58 19.65 -15.09
CA GLU A 247 25.22 20.19 -15.05
C GLU A 247 24.17 19.09 -14.98
N ASP A 248 24.38 17.99 -15.71
CA ASP A 248 23.48 16.85 -15.70
C ASP A 248 23.53 16.09 -14.37
N VAL A 249 24.69 16.05 -13.69
CA VAL A 249 24.79 15.53 -12.32
C VAL A 249 23.84 16.32 -11.40
N LEU A 250 23.90 17.65 -11.41
CA LEU A 250 23.02 18.49 -10.58
C LEU A 250 21.55 18.36 -10.99
N PHE A 251 21.26 18.35 -12.29
CA PHE A 251 19.90 18.12 -12.81
C PHE A 251 19.34 16.76 -12.37
N GLN A 252 20.11 15.68 -12.50
CA GLN A 252 19.70 14.34 -12.09
C GLN A 252 19.41 14.26 -10.58
N ILE A 253 20.17 14.98 -9.75
CA ILE A 253 19.92 15.07 -8.32
C ILE A 253 18.58 15.77 -8.07
N VAL A 254 18.37 16.95 -8.65
CA VAL A 254 17.16 17.76 -8.43
C VAL A 254 15.92 17.06 -8.99
N ALA A 255 15.92 16.72 -10.28
CA ALA A 255 14.76 16.11 -10.95
C ALA A 255 14.50 14.68 -10.45
N GLY A 256 15.55 13.88 -10.23
CA GLY A 256 15.42 12.52 -9.72
C GLY A 256 14.84 12.48 -8.32
N ALA A 257 15.28 13.37 -7.43
CA ALA A 257 14.76 13.46 -6.06
C ALA A 257 13.34 14.05 -6.00
N ALA A 258 13.04 15.10 -6.76
CA ALA A 258 11.72 15.74 -6.75
C ALA A 258 10.60 14.80 -7.23
N LEU A 259 10.92 13.89 -8.15
CA LEU A 259 9.96 12.94 -8.74
C LEU A 259 9.71 11.70 -7.87
N ARG A 260 10.32 11.61 -6.68
CA ARG A 260 10.12 10.50 -5.75
C ARG A 260 8.70 10.47 -5.18
N LYS A 261 8.27 9.27 -4.79
CA LYS A 261 6.98 9.07 -4.10
C LYS A 261 7.04 9.58 -2.66
N ARG A 262 8.17 9.37 -1.97
CA ARG A 262 8.47 9.99 -0.68
C ARG A 262 9.33 11.20 -0.98
N LYS A 263 8.82 12.38 -0.65
CA LYS A 263 9.53 13.64 -0.89
C LYS A 263 10.40 13.92 0.32
N ASP A 264 11.69 14.00 0.09
CA ASP A 264 12.65 14.46 1.08
C ASP A 264 13.31 15.74 0.57
N ARG A 265 13.88 16.50 1.52
CA ARG A 265 14.51 17.79 1.21
C ARG A 265 15.69 17.60 0.26
N LEU A 266 15.76 18.45 -0.77
CA LEU A 266 16.89 18.51 -1.69
C LEU A 266 18.21 18.82 -0.93
N PRO A 267 19.36 18.40 -1.47
CA PRO A 267 20.66 18.68 -0.84
C PRO A 267 20.92 20.16 -0.61
N SER A 268 21.70 20.47 0.43
CA SER A 268 22.33 21.78 0.57
C SER A 268 23.42 21.97 -0.48
N LEU A 269 23.93 23.21 -0.63
CA LEU A 269 25.08 23.49 -1.51
C LEU A 269 26.30 22.62 -1.16
N GLN A 270 26.55 22.39 0.13
CA GLN A 270 27.63 21.50 0.59
C GLN A 270 27.35 20.03 0.23
N GLY A 271 26.08 19.62 0.24
CA GLY A 271 25.66 18.31 -0.25
C GLY A 271 25.97 18.14 -1.74
N PHE A 272 25.63 19.13 -2.57
CA PHE A 272 25.99 19.13 -3.99
C PHE A 272 27.51 19.08 -4.22
N ALA A 273 28.28 19.89 -3.49
CA ALA A 273 29.74 19.82 -3.51
C ALA A 273 30.26 18.41 -3.18
N HIS A 274 29.71 17.76 -2.15
CA HIS A 274 30.08 16.38 -1.82
C HIS A 274 29.74 15.39 -2.95
N ASN A 275 28.57 15.53 -3.57
CA ASN A 275 28.17 14.70 -4.70
C ASN A 275 29.10 14.86 -5.91
N LEU A 276 29.53 16.09 -6.21
CA LEU A 276 30.51 16.39 -7.26
C LEU A 276 31.87 15.72 -6.97
N ARG A 277 32.36 15.76 -5.73
CA ARG A 277 33.58 14.99 -5.33
C ARG A 277 33.40 13.49 -5.55
N GLY A 278 32.24 12.95 -5.16
CA GLY A 278 31.93 11.52 -5.31
C GLY A 278 31.94 11.02 -6.76
N VAL A 279 31.71 11.92 -7.73
CA VAL A 279 31.80 11.62 -9.17
C VAL A 279 33.12 12.06 -9.82
N GLY A 280 34.09 12.55 -9.04
CA GLY A 280 35.44 12.92 -9.52
C GLY A 280 35.61 14.38 -9.94
N MET A 281 34.60 15.24 -9.74
CA MET A 281 34.61 16.65 -10.12
C MET A 281 35.13 17.53 -8.98
N ASN A 282 36.37 17.28 -8.52
CA ASN A 282 36.91 17.88 -7.30
C ASN A 282 37.05 19.40 -7.36
N GLU A 283 37.47 19.95 -8.50
CA GLU A 283 37.62 21.40 -8.69
C GLU A 283 36.27 22.12 -8.63
N LEU A 284 35.27 21.62 -9.37
CA LEU A 284 33.92 22.18 -9.35
C LEU A 284 33.24 22.05 -7.98
N ALA A 285 33.60 21.03 -7.20
CA ALA A 285 33.07 20.85 -5.85
C ALA A 285 33.52 21.95 -4.85
N LEU A 286 34.53 22.75 -5.19
CA LEU A 286 35.00 23.88 -4.39
C LEU A 286 34.47 25.22 -4.91
N ASP A 287 33.99 25.28 -6.16
CA ASP A 287 33.39 26.48 -6.73
C ASP A 287 31.89 26.59 -6.40
N PHE A 288 31.59 27.03 -5.18
CA PHE A 288 30.22 27.26 -4.74
C PHE A 288 29.47 28.30 -5.59
N ALA A 289 30.17 29.23 -6.23
CA ALA A 289 29.55 30.22 -7.11
C ALA A 289 29.09 29.55 -8.43
N TRP A 290 29.90 28.65 -8.99
CA TRP A 290 29.50 27.82 -10.11
C TRP A 290 28.33 26.90 -9.74
N ILE A 291 28.41 26.19 -8.60
CA ILE A 291 27.31 25.31 -8.16
C ILE A 291 26.00 26.10 -8.05
N HIS A 292 26.02 27.27 -7.41
CA HIS A 292 24.84 28.12 -7.23
C HIS A 292 24.27 28.62 -8.57
N ARG A 293 25.11 29.14 -9.46
CA ARG A 293 24.68 29.57 -10.82
C ARG A 293 24.09 28.41 -11.62
N THR A 294 24.72 27.23 -11.56
CA THR A 294 24.25 26.03 -12.27
C THR A 294 22.92 25.54 -11.69
N LEU A 295 22.74 25.57 -10.36
CA LEU A 295 21.45 25.25 -9.74
C LEU A 295 20.34 26.23 -10.17
N ALA A 296 20.64 27.52 -10.28
CA ALA A 296 19.69 28.49 -10.83
C ALA A 296 19.31 28.18 -12.29
N ALA A 297 20.28 27.72 -13.10
CA ALA A 297 20.01 27.24 -14.46
C ALA A 297 19.18 25.94 -14.47
N VAL A 298 19.46 25.00 -13.58
CA VAL A 298 18.67 23.77 -13.40
C VAL A 298 17.23 24.10 -13.01
N VAL A 299 17.00 25.04 -12.10
CA VAL A 299 15.65 25.51 -11.73
C VAL A 299 14.91 26.03 -12.96
N ARG A 300 15.54 26.86 -13.80
CA ARG A 300 14.94 27.30 -15.07
C ARG A 300 14.65 26.14 -16.01
N ARG A 301 15.59 25.20 -16.16
CA ARG A 301 15.42 23.98 -16.97
C ARG A 301 14.24 23.12 -16.48
N THR A 302 13.87 23.21 -15.20
CA THR A 302 12.77 22.44 -14.60
C THR A 302 11.37 23.03 -14.82
N GLN A 303 11.27 24.27 -15.31
CA GLN A 303 9.98 24.97 -15.52
C GLN A 303 8.95 24.19 -16.34
N PRO A 304 9.30 23.41 -17.39
CA PRO A 304 8.32 22.63 -18.15
C PRO A 304 7.61 21.54 -17.34
N ASP A 305 8.16 21.09 -16.22
CA ASP A 305 7.53 20.11 -15.33
C ASP A 305 7.12 20.78 -14.01
N ALA A 306 5.81 20.99 -13.83
CA ALA A 306 5.27 21.70 -12.68
C ALA A 306 5.65 21.05 -11.33
N ALA A 307 5.74 19.72 -11.28
CA ALA A 307 6.04 19.01 -10.04
C ALA A 307 7.51 19.16 -9.64
N VAL A 308 8.44 19.07 -10.61
CA VAL A 308 9.87 19.29 -10.36
C VAL A 308 10.15 20.76 -10.09
N SER A 309 9.57 21.66 -10.89
CA SER A 309 9.73 23.10 -10.77
C SER A 309 9.34 23.60 -9.38
N ALA A 310 8.20 23.14 -8.84
CA ALA A 310 7.74 23.54 -7.50
C ALA A 310 8.75 23.16 -6.40
N GLU A 311 9.33 21.96 -6.45
CA GLU A 311 10.31 21.51 -5.46
C GLU A 311 11.65 22.24 -5.62
N ALA A 312 12.10 22.45 -6.86
CA ALA A 312 13.33 23.16 -7.17
C ALA A 312 13.24 24.64 -6.74
N MET A 313 12.11 25.30 -6.98
CA MET A 313 11.86 26.67 -6.55
C MET A 313 11.83 26.82 -5.03
N LYS A 314 11.24 25.84 -4.32
CA LYS A 314 11.24 25.81 -2.85
C LYS A 314 12.67 25.72 -2.29
N ALA A 315 13.51 24.86 -2.87
CA ALA A 315 14.90 24.72 -2.42
C ALA A 315 15.79 25.90 -2.84
N LYS A 316 15.44 26.63 -3.91
CA LYS A 316 16.22 27.75 -4.42
C LYS A 316 16.45 28.84 -3.37
N SER A 317 15.42 29.23 -2.61
CA SER A 317 15.57 30.26 -1.56
C SER A 317 16.56 29.83 -0.48
N GLU A 318 16.53 28.56 -0.08
CA GLU A 318 17.48 28.00 0.87
C GLU A 318 18.91 27.97 0.31
N TRP A 319 19.08 27.69 -0.97
CA TRP A 319 20.37 27.75 -1.64
C TRP A 319 20.91 29.17 -1.75
N ASP A 320 20.05 30.16 -2.03
CA ASP A 320 20.42 31.58 -2.07
C ASP A 320 20.93 32.05 -0.69
N GLU A 321 20.21 31.71 0.39
CA GLU A 321 20.63 32.03 1.76
C GLU A 321 21.96 31.35 2.14
N GLN A 322 22.11 30.08 1.77
CA GLN A 322 23.36 29.34 1.99
C GLN A 322 24.53 29.96 1.22
N PHE A 323 24.29 30.40 -0.02
CA PHE A 323 25.33 31.01 -0.84
C PHE A 323 25.83 32.32 -0.24
N GLU A 324 24.94 33.21 0.23
CA GLU A 324 25.36 34.45 0.88
C GLU A 324 26.16 34.19 2.16
N LYS A 325 25.75 33.21 2.98
CA LYS A 325 26.52 32.78 4.16
C LYS A 325 27.92 32.26 3.77
N ILE A 326 28.01 31.46 2.71
CA ILE A 326 29.29 30.93 2.19
C ILE A 326 30.16 32.07 1.66
N LYS A 327 29.58 33.07 1.00
CA LYS A 327 30.30 34.23 0.46
C LYS A 327 30.95 35.05 1.58
N VAL A 328 30.21 35.36 2.64
CA VAL A 328 30.72 36.06 3.82
C VAL A 328 31.86 35.28 4.48
N THR A 329 31.64 33.99 4.75
CA THR A 329 32.68 33.14 5.37
C THR A 329 33.90 32.96 4.48
N SER A 330 33.73 32.90 3.15
CA SER A 330 34.85 32.80 2.21
C SER A 330 35.74 34.05 2.20
N GLN A 331 35.19 35.24 2.45
CA GLN A 331 36.00 36.45 2.59
C GLN A 331 36.91 36.36 3.82
N THR A 332 36.37 35.91 4.96
CA THR A 332 37.18 35.64 6.17
C THR A 332 38.24 34.58 5.89
N GLY A 333 37.87 33.48 5.24
CA GLY A 333 38.79 32.42 4.86
C GLY A 333 39.95 32.91 3.98
N ARG A 334 39.67 33.73 2.97
CA ARG A 334 40.71 34.34 2.12
C ARG A 334 41.64 35.24 2.93
N HIS A 335 41.10 36.06 3.83
CA HIS A 335 41.94 36.88 4.72
C HIS A 335 42.89 36.03 5.57
N LEU A 336 42.40 34.90 6.12
CA LEU A 336 43.24 33.96 6.86
C LEU A 336 44.30 33.29 5.99
N VAL A 337 44.01 33.03 4.71
CA VAL A 337 45.02 32.53 3.76
C VAL A 337 46.11 33.57 3.50
N GLU A 338 45.77 34.85 3.36
CA GLU A 338 46.80 35.89 3.22
C GLU A 338 47.70 36.00 4.46
N GLN A 339 47.13 35.87 5.66
CA GLN A 339 47.91 35.79 6.89
C GLN A 339 48.83 34.55 6.90
N LEU A 340 48.33 33.39 6.48
CA LEU A 340 49.14 32.17 6.35
C LEU A 340 50.28 32.36 5.33
N ARG A 341 50.02 33.00 4.20
CA ARG A 341 51.04 33.29 3.18
C ARG A 341 52.19 34.14 3.72
N GLY A 342 51.92 35.07 4.65
CA GLY A 342 52.94 35.85 5.34
C GLY A 342 53.81 35.05 6.33
N LEU A 343 53.45 33.80 6.62
CA LEU A 343 54.13 32.95 7.61
C LEU A 343 54.90 31.79 6.98
N VAL A 344 54.59 31.45 5.73
CA VAL A 344 55.30 30.41 4.98
C VAL A 344 56.48 30.99 4.19
N PRO A 345 57.47 30.17 3.79
CA PRO A 345 58.55 30.63 2.90
C PRO A 345 57.99 31.22 1.59
N THR A 346 58.65 32.25 1.05
CA THR A 346 58.18 32.99 -0.15
C THR A 346 57.89 32.08 -1.35
N ALA A 347 58.70 31.04 -1.56
CA ALA A 347 58.52 30.06 -2.62
C ALA A 347 57.20 29.25 -2.51
N LEU A 348 56.65 29.15 -1.30
CA LEU A 348 55.40 28.44 -1.01
C LEU A 348 54.20 29.40 -0.97
N ALA A 349 54.39 30.63 -0.47
CA ALA A 349 53.34 31.63 -0.28
C ALA A 349 52.51 31.87 -1.55
N GLY A 350 53.17 32.01 -2.71
CA GLY A 350 52.50 32.23 -3.99
C GLY A 350 51.71 31.02 -4.52
N THR A 351 51.91 29.83 -3.94
CA THR A 351 51.29 28.58 -4.40
C THR A 351 50.13 28.09 -3.54
N ILE A 352 49.97 28.66 -2.33
CA ILE A 352 48.86 28.31 -1.44
C ILE A 352 47.59 28.96 -1.99
N GLU A 353 46.57 28.16 -2.27
CA GLU A 353 45.25 28.65 -2.70
C GLU A 353 44.20 28.39 -1.62
N TYR A 354 43.24 29.32 -1.51
CA TYR A 354 42.07 29.14 -0.67
C TYR A 354 41.16 28.01 -1.21
N ALA A 355 40.72 27.10 -0.35
CA ALA A 355 39.78 26.04 -0.72
C ALA A 355 38.39 26.19 -0.06
N ASP A 356 38.34 26.26 1.28
CA ASP A 356 37.10 26.36 2.06
C ASP A 356 37.40 26.95 3.44
N TYR A 357 36.44 27.61 4.06
CA TYR A 357 36.52 28.04 5.46
C TYR A 357 35.21 27.73 6.18
N ARG A 358 35.32 26.98 7.27
CA ARG A 358 34.21 26.62 8.13
C ARG A 358 34.38 27.33 9.46
N PRO A 359 33.51 28.28 9.80
CA PRO A 359 33.62 28.98 11.08
C PRO A 359 33.37 28.02 12.25
N ALA A 360 33.84 28.42 13.43
CA ALA A 360 33.55 27.70 14.66
C ALA A 360 32.01 27.66 14.87
N THR A 361 31.50 26.49 15.25
CA THR A 361 30.06 26.31 15.46
C THR A 361 29.80 25.50 16.72
N ARG A 362 28.74 25.88 17.45
CA ARG A 362 28.22 25.09 18.57
C ARG A 362 26.99 24.33 18.11
N ARG A 363 27.01 23.00 18.17
CA ARG A 363 25.86 22.17 17.76
C ARG A 363 25.62 21.04 18.76
N GLY A 364 24.43 21.03 19.37
CA GLY A 364 24.04 20.00 20.34
C GLY A 364 24.93 19.98 21.58
N GLY A 365 25.38 21.15 22.06
CA GLY A 365 26.26 21.27 23.22
C GLY A 365 27.74 21.04 22.94
N VAL A 366 28.12 20.61 21.73
CA VAL A 366 29.52 20.38 21.35
C VAL A 366 30.05 21.56 20.53
N ASP A 367 31.17 22.12 20.97
CA ASP A 367 31.91 23.16 20.25
C ASP A 367 32.78 22.51 19.17
N ARG A 368 32.65 23.00 17.94
CA ARG A 368 33.48 22.61 16.80
C ARG A 368 34.40 23.76 16.42
N PRO A 369 35.72 23.54 16.34
CA PRO A 369 36.66 24.59 15.99
C PRO A 369 36.44 25.07 14.56
N ALA A 370 36.92 26.28 14.27
CA ALA A 370 36.99 26.78 12.91
C ALA A 370 38.02 25.97 12.10
N LEU A 371 37.75 25.72 10.83
CA LEU A 371 38.61 24.96 9.93
C LEU A 371 38.88 25.77 8.67
N LEU A 372 40.15 25.98 8.34
CA LEU A 372 40.60 26.56 7.08
C LEU A 372 41.21 25.47 6.20
N PHE A 373 40.66 25.30 5.01
CA PHE A 373 41.16 24.37 4.00
C PHE A 373 41.89 25.18 2.94
N VAL A 374 43.12 24.74 2.64
CA VAL A 374 43.98 25.34 1.62
C VAL A 374 44.47 24.27 0.66
N LYS A 375 44.65 24.64 -0.61
CA LYS A 375 45.34 23.80 -1.58
C LYS A 375 46.81 24.13 -1.57
N VAL A 376 47.63 23.08 -1.56
CA VAL A 376 49.08 23.16 -1.71
C VAL A 376 49.46 22.17 -2.80
N PRO A 377 50.23 22.59 -3.84
CA PRO A 377 50.72 21.68 -4.86
C PRO A 377 51.44 20.49 -4.24
N GLU A 378 51.26 19.30 -4.79
CA GLU A 378 51.76 18.06 -4.19
C GLU A 378 53.28 18.09 -3.95
N HIS A 379 54.04 18.58 -4.92
CA HIS A 379 55.51 18.73 -4.83
C HIS A 379 55.95 19.76 -3.77
N GLN A 380 55.06 20.64 -3.32
CA GLN A 380 55.34 21.67 -2.32
C GLN A 380 54.87 21.28 -0.90
N ARG A 381 54.14 20.16 -0.74
CA ARG A 381 53.64 19.69 0.56
C ARG A 381 54.76 19.45 1.56
N GLY A 382 55.88 18.86 1.12
CA GLY A 382 57.04 18.62 1.99
C GLY A 382 57.61 19.91 2.59
N HIS A 383 57.64 21.00 1.83
CA HIS A 383 58.07 22.31 2.28
C HIS A 383 57.06 22.95 3.25
N PHE A 384 55.76 22.74 3.04
CA PHE A 384 54.72 23.17 3.97
C PHE A 384 54.81 22.46 5.33
N ILE A 385 55.17 21.17 5.34
CA ILE A 385 55.34 20.38 6.57
C ILE A 385 56.65 20.76 7.28
N GLY A 386 57.70 20.92 6.49
CA GLY A 386 59.07 21.09 6.95
C GLY A 386 59.69 19.78 7.48
N PRO A 387 61.02 19.72 7.63
CA PRO A 387 61.71 18.56 8.16
C PRO A 387 61.19 18.22 9.57
N LYS A 388 60.81 16.95 9.78
CA LYS A 388 60.21 16.45 11.05
C LYS A 388 58.98 17.26 11.53
N GLY A 389 58.27 17.92 10.62
CA GLY A 389 57.10 18.75 10.96
C GLY A 389 57.44 20.09 11.61
N ALA A 390 58.68 20.57 11.50
CA ALA A 390 59.13 21.81 12.15
C ALA A 390 58.31 23.04 11.72
N ALA A 391 57.93 23.12 10.44
CA ALA A 391 57.14 24.25 9.94
C ALA A 391 55.71 24.21 10.51
N ILE A 392 55.07 23.04 10.53
CA ILE A 392 53.75 22.86 11.17
C ILE A 392 53.78 23.24 12.66
N LYS A 393 54.82 22.82 13.41
CA LYS A 393 54.98 23.21 14.82
C LYS A 393 55.11 24.72 14.98
N SER A 394 55.85 25.38 14.08
CA SER A 394 55.98 26.84 14.04
C SER A 394 54.63 27.53 13.79
N TYR A 395 53.86 27.04 12.81
CA TYR A 395 52.51 27.57 12.54
C TYR A 395 51.59 27.41 13.74
N ARG A 396 51.59 26.24 14.39
CA ARG A 396 50.83 26.01 15.62
C ARG A 396 51.22 26.98 16.73
N SER A 397 52.51 27.20 16.94
CA SER A 397 52.98 28.13 17.98
C SER A 397 52.64 29.60 17.69
N ARG A 398 52.67 30.02 16.42
CA ARG A 398 52.49 31.44 16.04
C ARG A 398 51.03 31.82 15.84
N LEU A 399 50.21 30.91 15.33
CA LEU A 399 48.80 31.16 15.02
C LEU A 399 47.83 30.52 16.01
N GLY A 400 48.30 29.62 16.89
CA GLY A 400 47.42 28.84 17.75
C GLY A 400 46.52 27.87 16.98
N VAL A 401 46.95 27.40 15.79
CA VAL A 401 46.16 26.52 14.92
C VAL A 401 46.71 25.10 14.90
N ASP A 402 45.82 24.12 14.71
CA ASP A 402 46.20 22.76 14.39
C ASP A 402 46.18 22.54 12.88
N VAL A 403 47.31 22.10 12.33
CA VAL A 403 47.45 21.80 10.90
C VAL A 403 47.35 20.29 10.69
N GLN A 404 46.45 19.89 9.80
CA GLN A 404 46.28 18.49 9.37
C GLN A 404 46.32 18.41 7.85
N ILE A 405 46.87 17.31 7.33
CA ILE A 405 46.94 17.07 5.88
C ILE A 405 45.82 16.11 5.51
N GLU A 406 44.94 16.55 4.61
CA GLU A 406 43.84 15.73 4.13
C GLU A 406 44.38 14.64 3.17
N GLY A 407 44.01 13.38 3.41
CA GLY A 407 44.45 12.23 2.61
C GLY A 407 45.65 11.46 3.17
N ASP A 408 46.37 12.01 4.15
CA ASP A 408 47.50 11.33 4.80
C ASP A 408 47.01 10.59 6.06
N ARG A 409 46.16 9.57 5.85
CA ARG A 409 46.03 8.51 6.86
C ARG A 409 47.34 7.75 6.83
N ARG A 410 48.21 8.00 7.81
CA ARG A 410 49.31 7.09 8.15
C ARG A 410 48.76 5.66 8.12
N ARG A 411 49.20 4.90 7.11
CA ARG A 411 49.20 3.44 7.18
C ARG A 411 50.32 3.02 8.11
#